data_AF-A0A6P1UC21-F1
#
_entry.id   AF-A0A6P1UC21-F1
#
_cell.length_a   1.000
_cell.length_b   1.000
_cell.length_c   1.000
_cell.angle_alpha   90.00
_cell.angle_beta   90.00
_cell.angle_gamma   90.00
#
_symmetry.space_group_name_H-M   'P 1'
#
loop_
_entity.id
_entity.type
_entity.pdbx_description
1 polymer ?
#
loop_
_entity_poly.entity_id
_entity_poly.type
_entity_poly.pdbx_seq_one_letter_code
_entity_poly.pdbx_strand_id
1 'polypeptide(L)'
;MAVWFSRINLLTLLLCFVVVVFGAYVRLSDAGLGCPDWPGCYGHVGVPETDHAVAAAEARYPHRPVEAHKAWKEMIHRYIASTLGFLIVLMAFLSLRHTRDSGLPRVLPWVLVGLVIFQGILGMWTVTWQLKPLAVTGHLLGGMSTFSLLLWMFLSVRARQIAADARPAVPTPRARTFAAIGLMLLVAQIFLGGWTSTNYAALACPDFPTCQSHYWPELDVSTAFTLWHGLGINYEYGILDNTARVTIHFFHRLGAIVVTTVMLLLGGWLLTRPEKQWKPYGVAVLAALLVQVSIGISVVILHLPLALAAAHNAGAAVLLGVLVALNHRAWWLRS
;
A
#
# COMPACT_ATOMS: atom_id res chain seq x y z
N MET A 1 13.70 -0.83 -27.95
CA MET A 1 12.35 -0.61 -27.41
C MET A 1 12.16 -1.21 -26.01
N ALA A 2 12.61 -2.43 -25.73
CA ALA A 2 12.55 -3.03 -24.39
C ALA A 2 13.23 -2.18 -23.30
N VAL A 3 14.33 -1.50 -23.63
CA VAL A 3 14.98 -0.52 -22.74
C VAL A 3 14.05 0.65 -22.40
N TRP A 4 13.37 1.22 -23.39
CA TRP A 4 12.39 2.30 -23.18
C TRP A 4 11.20 1.84 -22.34
N PHE A 5 10.63 0.67 -22.65
CA PHE A 5 9.55 0.08 -21.84
C PHE A 5 9.99 -0.14 -20.39
N SER A 6 11.20 -0.65 -20.16
CA SER A 6 11.76 -0.85 -18.82
C SER A 6 11.98 0.47 -18.07
N ARG A 7 12.42 1.54 -18.76
CA ARG A 7 12.55 2.89 -18.19
C ARG A 7 11.20 3.48 -17.81
N ILE A 8 10.19 3.36 -18.69
CA ILE A 8 8.82 3.81 -18.39
C ILE A 8 8.28 3.01 -17.19
N ASN A 9 8.44 1.68 -17.18
CA ASN A 9 7.98 0.87 -16.06
C ASN A 9 8.67 1.25 -14.74
N LEU A 10 9.99 1.53 -14.75
CA LEU A 10 10.69 2.01 -13.57
C LEU A 10 10.14 3.36 -13.09
N LEU A 11 9.91 4.30 -14.02
CA LEU A 11 9.28 5.59 -13.69
C LEU A 11 7.88 5.38 -13.08
N THR A 12 7.05 4.54 -13.70
CA THR A 12 5.71 4.20 -13.22
C THR A 12 5.75 3.53 -11.84
N LEU A 13 6.71 2.63 -11.60
CA LEU A 13 6.93 1.97 -10.31
C LEU A 13 7.31 2.97 -9.22
N LEU A 14 8.24 3.88 -9.50
CA LEU A 14 8.65 4.93 -8.56
C LEU A 14 7.50 5.90 -8.28
N LEU A 15 6.74 6.28 -9.31
CA LEU A 15 5.54 7.10 -9.15
C LEU A 15 4.48 6.38 -8.31
N CYS A 16 4.27 5.08 -8.53
CA CYS A 16 3.35 4.27 -7.74
C CYS A 16 3.74 4.24 -6.25
N PHE A 17 5.04 4.11 -5.96
CA PHE A 17 5.54 4.22 -4.59
C PHE A 17 5.21 5.60 -3.98
N VAL A 18 5.42 6.68 -4.73
CA VAL A 18 5.04 8.05 -4.29
C VAL A 18 3.55 8.16 -4.04
N VAL A 19 2.69 7.63 -4.94
CA VAL A 19 1.23 7.64 -4.79
C VAL A 19 0.81 6.92 -3.50
N VAL A 20 1.36 5.73 -3.22
CA VAL A 20 1.03 4.95 -2.02
C VAL A 20 1.41 5.71 -0.74
N VAL A 21 2.63 6.25 -0.68
CA VAL A 21 3.11 6.99 0.51
C VAL A 21 2.36 8.31 0.68
N PHE A 22 2.14 9.05 -0.41
CA PHE A 22 1.40 10.31 -0.36
C PHE A 22 -0.07 10.08 0.01
N GLY A 23 -0.70 9.03 -0.50
CA GLY A 23 -2.05 8.62 -0.11
C GLY A 23 -2.17 8.32 1.40
N ALA A 24 -1.16 7.65 1.99
CA ALA A 24 -1.10 7.46 3.43
C ALA A 24 -0.99 8.80 4.18
N TYR A 25 -0.18 9.74 3.69
CA TYR A 25 -0.09 11.10 4.25
C TYR A 25 -1.42 11.88 4.15
N VAL A 26 -2.12 11.82 3.02
CA VAL A 26 -3.46 12.44 2.87
C VAL A 26 -4.42 11.87 3.92
N ARG A 27 -4.45 10.54 4.07
CA ARG A 27 -5.33 9.89 5.05
C ARG A 27 -4.98 10.24 6.50
N LEU A 28 -3.70 10.21 6.85
CA LEU A 28 -3.21 10.42 8.23
C LEU A 28 -3.20 11.89 8.65
N SER A 29 -3.33 12.81 7.70
CA SER A 29 -3.48 14.24 7.97
C SER A 29 -4.94 14.73 7.87
N ASP A 30 -5.88 13.79 8.00
CA ASP A 30 -7.33 13.98 7.98
C ASP A 30 -7.85 14.75 6.77
N ALA A 31 -7.16 14.60 5.63
CA ALA A 31 -7.49 15.27 4.38
C ALA A 31 -8.28 14.37 3.40
N GLY A 32 -8.68 13.16 3.82
CA GLY A 32 -9.37 12.20 2.95
C GLY A 32 -10.83 12.55 2.61
N LEU A 33 -11.37 13.62 3.20
CA LEU A 33 -12.67 14.23 2.88
C LEU A 33 -12.52 15.75 2.67
N GLY A 34 -11.34 16.19 2.20
CA GLY A 34 -11.07 17.60 1.92
C GLY A 34 -11.89 18.13 0.74
N CYS A 35 -12.22 17.25 -0.21
CA CYS A 35 -13.14 17.52 -1.31
C CYS A 35 -14.44 16.70 -1.11
N PRO A 36 -15.63 17.33 -1.17
CA PRO A 36 -16.90 16.65 -0.92
C PRO A 36 -17.38 15.81 -2.11
N ASP A 37 -16.74 15.93 -3.27
CA ASP A 37 -17.10 15.32 -4.54
C ASP A 37 -15.89 14.65 -5.22
N TRP A 38 -16.17 13.92 -6.29
CA TRP A 38 -15.19 13.24 -7.12
C TRP A 38 -15.69 13.24 -8.58
N PRO A 39 -14.83 13.45 -9.60
CA PRO A 39 -13.37 13.58 -9.55
C PRO A 39 -12.85 14.99 -9.23
N GLY A 40 -13.73 15.99 -9.19
CA GLY A 40 -13.39 17.38 -8.86
C GLY A 40 -13.34 17.68 -7.37
N CYS A 41 -13.22 18.95 -7.03
CA CYS A 41 -13.28 19.48 -5.67
C CYS A 41 -14.23 20.69 -5.63
N TYR A 42 -15.33 20.59 -4.89
CA TYR A 42 -16.41 21.57 -4.86
C TYR A 42 -16.97 21.89 -6.27
N GLY A 43 -17.01 20.90 -7.17
CA GLY A 43 -17.45 21.10 -8.55
C GLY A 43 -16.40 21.75 -9.48
N HIS A 44 -15.18 22.00 -8.98
CA HIS A 44 -14.07 22.54 -9.76
C HIS A 44 -13.01 21.48 -10.06
N VAL A 45 -12.21 21.69 -11.11
CA VAL A 45 -11.05 20.82 -11.40
C VAL A 45 -9.94 21.03 -10.37
N GLY A 46 -9.83 22.21 -9.77
CA GLY A 46 -8.90 22.53 -8.67
C GLY A 46 -9.66 22.94 -7.39
N VAL A 47 -8.95 23.39 -6.37
CA VAL A 47 -9.56 23.87 -5.13
C VAL A 47 -10.02 25.33 -5.30
N PRO A 48 -11.24 25.71 -4.89
CA PRO A 48 -11.67 27.11 -4.92
C PRO A 48 -10.89 27.95 -3.90
N GLU A 49 -10.33 29.08 -4.34
CA GLU A 49 -9.51 29.98 -3.50
C GLU A 49 -9.97 31.43 -3.49
N THR A 50 -10.80 31.86 -4.47
CA THR A 50 -11.35 33.23 -4.48
C THR A 50 -12.58 33.31 -3.58
N ASP A 51 -12.77 34.43 -2.89
CA ASP A 51 -13.88 34.63 -1.95
C ASP A 51 -15.25 34.26 -2.55
N HIS A 52 -15.49 34.65 -3.81
CA HIS A 52 -16.71 34.30 -4.52
C HIS A 52 -16.83 32.80 -4.79
N ALA A 53 -15.76 32.12 -5.19
CA ALA A 53 -15.78 30.68 -5.44
C ALA A 53 -15.93 29.88 -4.14
N VAL A 54 -15.27 30.32 -3.06
CA VAL A 54 -15.41 29.74 -1.72
C VAL A 54 -16.85 29.91 -1.22
N ALA A 55 -17.40 31.12 -1.29
CA ALA A 55 -18.79 31.36 -0.88
C ALA A 55 -19.80 30.51 -1.68
N ALA A 56 -19.60 30.37 -2.99
CA ALA A 56 -20.44 29.52 -3.84
C ALA A 56 -20.30 28.02 -3.48
N ALA A 57 -19.07 27.57 -3.19
CA ALA A 57 -18.78 26.21 -2.76
C ALA A 57 -19.43 25.88 -1.41
N GLU A 58 -19.30 26.76 -0.42
CA GLU A 58 -19.90 26.59 0.92
C GLU A 58 -21.43 26.67 0.88
N ALA A 59 -22.00 27.51 0.02
CA ALA A 59 -23.44 27.53 -0.22
C ALA A 59 -23.96 26.21 -0.82
N ARG A 60 -23.17 25.55 -1.67
CA ARG A 60 -23.54 24.26 -2.28
C ARG A 60 -23.27 23.06 -1.39
N TYR A 61 -22.30 23.15 -0.48
CA TYR A 61 -21.94 22.11 0.47
C TYR A 61 -21.96 22.63 1.92
N PRO A 62 -23.15 22.91 2.50
CA PRO A 62 -23.27 23.61 3.80
C PRO A 62 -22.63 22.89 4.99
N HIS A 63 -22.42 21.57 4.89
CA HIS A 63 -21.83 20.73 5.93
C HIS A 63 -20.35 20.43 5.71
N ARG A 64 -19.73 21.01 4.68
CA ARG A 64 -18.32 20.81 4.32
C ARG A 64 -17.71 22.18 3.94
N PRO A 65 -17.28 22.98 4.93
CA PRO A 65 -16.62 24.25 4.65
C PRO A 65 -15.30 24.02 3.91
N VAL A 66 -14.86 25.03 3.15
CA VAL A 66 -13.66 24.89 2.30
C VAL A 66 -12.39 24.94 3.16
N GLU A 67 -11.86 23.77 3.49
CA GLU A 67 -10.54 23.63 4.09
C GLU A 67 -9.46 23.47 3.00
N ALA A 68 -9.05 24.58 2.38
CA ALA A 68 -8.17 24.58 1.20
C ALA A 68 -6.91 23.71 1.38
N HIS A 69 -6.31 23.74 2.57
CA HIS A 69 -5.17 22.90 2.95
C HIS A 69 -5.43 21.39 2.80
N LYS A 70 -6.60 20.89 3.24
CA LYS A 70 -6.98 19.49 3.13
C LYS A 70 -7.38 19.14 1.69
N ALA A 71 -8.18 20.01 1.07
CA ALA A 71 -8.62 19.86 -0.31
C ALA A 71 -7.44 19.75 -1.29
N TRP A 72 -6.40 20.57 -1.13
CA TRP A 72 -5.22 20.52 -2.00
C TRP A 72 -4.42 19.22 -1.85
N LYS A 73 -4.26 18.71 -0.63
CA LYS A 73 -3.60 17.41 -0.42
C LYS A 73 -4.33 16.30 -1.18
N GLU A 74 -5.65 16.28 -1.10
CA GLU A 74 -6.47 15.29 -1.79
C GLU A 74 -6.39 15.43 -3.31
N MET A 75 -6.50 16.66 -3.84
CA MET A 75 -6.42 16.91 -5.29
C MET A 75 -5.04 16.61 -5.87
N ILE A 76 -3.96 16.98 -5.18
CA ILE A 76 -2.60 16.62 -5.59
C ILE A 76 -2.45 15.09 -5.67
N HIS A 77 -2.98 14.35 -4.70
CA HIS A 77 -2.95 12.89 -4.73
C HIS A 77 -3.71 12.35 -5.95
N ARG A 78 -4.90 12.89 -6.24
CA ARG A 78 -5.70 12.51 -7.43
C ARG A 78 -4.93 12.77 -8.74
N TYR A 79 -4.24 13.89 -8.88
CA TYR A 79 -3.47 14.19 -10.10
C TYR A 79 -2.26 13.26 -10.29
N ILE A 80 -1.51 12.99 -9.22
CA ILE A 80 -0.39 12.06 -9.25
C ILE A 80 -0.90 10.64 -9.60
N ALA A 81 -2.02 10.21 -9.02
CA ALA A 81 -2.66 8.94 -9.33
C ALA A 81 -3.18 8.87 -10.79
N SER A 82 -3.76 9.94 -11.33
CA SER A 82 -4.17 10.01 -12.73
C SER A 82 -2.98 9.92 -13.69
N THR A 83 -1.84 10.54 -13.34
CA THR A 83 -0.59 10.40 -14.11
C THR A 83 -0.08 8.97 -14.07
N LEU A 84 -0.15 8.30 -12.92
CA LEU A 84 0.15 6.86 -12.79
C LEU A 84 -0.74 6.02 -13.71
N GLY A 85 -2.05 6.26 -13.70
CA GLY A 85 -3.01 5.58 -14.58
C GLY A 85 -2.70 5.78 -16.07
N PHE A 86 -2.38 7.01 -16.46
CA PHE A 86 -1.98 7.33 -17.84
C PHE A 86 -0.72 6.54 -18.26
N LEU A 87 0.31 6.49 -17.42
CA LEU A 87 1.53 5.73 -17.72
C LEU A 87 1.26 4.22 -17.84
N ILE A 88 0.36 3.67 -17.01
CA ILE A 88 -0.07 2.26 -17.10
C ILE A 88 -0.78 1.98 -18.43
N VAL A 89 -1.71 2.85 -18.85
CA VAL A 89 -2.41 2.73 -20.14
C VAL A 89 -1.42 2.86 -21.31
N LEU A 90 -0.48 3.80 -21.24
CA LEU A 90 0.58 3.95 -22.24
C LEU A 90 1.41 2.67 -22.38
N MET A 91 1.82 2.07 -21.26
CA MET A 91 2.54 0.78 -21.29
C MET A 91 1.70 -0.35 -21.89
N ALA A 92 0.40 -0.42 -21.55
CA ALA A 92 -0.50 -1.41 -22.12
C ALA A 92 -0.63 -1.27 -23.64
N PHE A 93 -0.75 -0.04 -24.13
CA PHE A 93 -0.78 0.23 -25.56
C PHE A 93 0.55 -0.09 -26.26
N LEU A 94 1.68 0.30 -25.67
CA LEU A 94 3.01 -0.05 -26.18
C LEU A 94 3.23 -1.57 -26.24
N SER A 95 2.60 -2.34 -25.35
CA SER A 95 2.67 -3.81 -25.36
C SER A 95 1.94 -4.45 -26.55
N LEU A 96 0.96 -3.77 -27.15
CA LEU A 96 0.21 -4.25 -28.33
C LEU A 96 0.96 -4.01 -29.64
N ARG A 97 1.70 -2.91 -29.74
CA ARG A 97 2.37 -2.47 -30.99
C ARG A 97 3.60 -3.30 -31.37
N HIS A 98 3.87 -4.42 -30.69
CA HIS A 98 5.12 -5.14 -30.86
C HIS A 98 4.95 -6.65 -31.12
N THR A 99 5.82 -7.18 -31.98
CA THR A 99 5.89 -8.59 -32.36
C THR A 99 6.15 -9.50 -31.15
N ARG A 100 5.75 -10.78 -31.27
CA ARG A 100 5.85 -11.79 -30.18
C ARG A 100 7.29 -11.96 -29.69
N ASP A 101 8.28 -11.69 -30.55
CA ASP A 101 9.69 -11.97 -30.30
C ASP A 101 10.41 -10.91 -29.45
N SER A 102 9.72 -9.85 -29.04
CA SER A 102 10.32 -8.76 -28.26
C SER A 102 10.50 -9.00 -26.76
N GLY A 103 9.97 -10.12 -26.25
CA GLY A 103 10.05 -10.45 -24.83
C GLY A 103 9.26 -9.52 -23.90
N LEU A 104 8.40 -8.65 -24.44
CA LEU A 104 7.54 -7.76 -23.65
C LEU A 104 6.31 -8.49 -23.09
N PRO A 105 5.89 -8.17 -21.85
CA PRO A 105 4.69 -8.76 -21.25
C PRO A 105 3.43 -8.20 -21.93
N ARG A 106 2.55 -9.09 -22.42
CA ARG A 106 1.32 -8.71 -23.13
C ARG A 106 0.07 -8.67 -22.25
N VAL A 107 -0.02 -9.53 -21.24
CA VAL A 107 -1.22 -9.66 -20.40
C VAL A 107 -1.14 -8.72 -19.19
N LEU A 108 0.02 -8.69 -18.53
CA LEU A 108 0.20 -7.97 -17.26
C LEU A 108 -0.09 -6.45 -17.34
N PRO A 109 0.32 -5.72 -18.40
CA PRO A 109 -0.08 -4.31 -18.54
C PRO A 109 -1.60 -4.10 -18.57
N TRP A 110 -2.37 -4.99 -19.20
CA TRP A 110 -3.83 -4.89 -19.23
C TRP A 110 -4.49 -5.26 -17.90
N VAL A 111 -3.90 -6.22 -17.17
CA VAL A 111 -4.31 -6.49 -15.77
C VAL A 111 -4.09 -5.25 -14.91
N LEU A 112 -2.96 -4.55 -15.07
CA LEU A 112 -2.69 -3.29 -14.39
C LEU A 112 -3.68 -2.17 -14.77
N VAL A 113 -4.12 -2.09 -16.03
CA VAL A 113 -5.19 -1.16 -16.44
C VAL A 113 -6.49 -1.48 -15.71
N GLY A 114 -6.92 -2.75 -15.68
CA GLY A 114 -8.11 -3.15 -14.92
C GLY A 114 -8.00 -2.82 -13.43
N LEU A 115 -6.83 -3.08 -12.84
CA LEU A 115 -6.57 -2.77 -11.44
C LEU A 115 -6.58 -1.26 -11.15
N VAL A 116 -6.01 -0.42 -12.02
CA VAL A 116 -5.98 1.04 -11.79
C VAL A 116 -7.37 1.67 -11.96
N ILE A 117 -8.20 1.14 -12.87
CA ILE A 117 -9.62 1.53 -12.97
C ILE A 117 -10.35 1.20 -11.67
N PHE A 118 -10.19 -0.03 -11.17
CA PHE A 118 -10.77 -0.44 -9.90
C PHE A 118 -10.26 0.40 -8.72
N GLN A 119 -8.98 0.80 -8.73
CA GLN A 119 -8.43 1.72 -7.75
C GLN A 119 -9.05 3.12 -7.81
N GLY A 120 -9.35 3.63 -9.02
CA GLY A 120 -10.11 4.87 -9.19
C GLY A 120 -11.51 4.77 -8.58
N ILE A 121 -12.20 3.65 -8.78
CA ILE A 121 -13.51 3.39 -8.16
C ILE A 121 -13.40 3.33 -6.63
N LEU A 122 -12.41 2.61 -6.10
CA LEU A 122 -12.17 2.56 -4.66
C LEU A 122 -11.84 3.94 -4.07
N GLY A 123 -11.05 4.76 -4.77
CA GLY A 123 -10.75 6.14 -4.39
C GLY A 123 -11.99 7.05 -4.43
N MET A 124 -12.89 6.86 -5.40
CA MET A 124 -14.19 7.53 -5.39
C MET A 124 -15.03 7.10 -4.18
N TRP A 125 -15.01 5.81 -3.81
CA TRP A 125 -15.71 5.30 -2.63
C TRP A 125 -15.13 5.78 -1.30
N THR A 126 -13.83 6.12 -1.22
CA THR A 126 -13.30 6.73 0.01
C THR A 126 -13.97 8.06 0.32
N VAL A 127 -14.41 8.80 -0.70
CA VAL A 127 -15.13 10.07 -0.55
C VAL A 127 -16.64 9.85 -0.45
N THR A 128 -17.23 9.17 -1.44
CA THR A 128 -18.69 8.98 -1.52
C THR A 128 -19.26 8.08 -0.42
N TRP A 129 -18.45 7.18 0.14
CA TRP A 129 -18.81 6.39 1.35
C TRP A 129 -18.14 6.91 2.62
N GLN A 130 -17.72 8.19 2.64
CA GLN A 130 -17.30 8.92 3.83
C GLN A 130 -16.26 8.16 4.68
N LEU A 131 -15.14 7.78 4.04
CA LEU A 131 -14.02 7.04 4.62
C LEU A 131 -14.34 5.65 5.18
N LYS A 132 -15.38 4.99 4.65
CA LYS A 132 -15.70 3.60 5.03
C LYS A 132 -14.45 2.69 5.05
N PRO A 133 -14.14 2.02 6.18
CA PRO A 133 -12.88 1.29 6.36
C PRO A 133 -12.56 0.27 5.27
N LEU A 134 -13.57 -0.44 4.75
CA LEU A 134 -13.39 -1.39 3.64
C LEU A 134 -12.93 -0.72 2.34
N ALA A 135 -13.49 0.43 1.98
CA ALA A 135 -13.11 1.13 0.76
C ALA A 135 -11.67 1.66 0.88
N VAL A 136 -11.34 2.28 2.02
CA VAL A 136 -9.99 2.84 2.25
C VAL A 136 -8.93 1.73 2.38
N THR A 137 -9.20 0.65 3.10
CA THR A 137 -8.28 -0.50 3.22
C THR A 137 -8.14 -1.25 1.89
N GLY A 138 -9.23 -1.43 1.16
CA GLY A 138 -9.21 -2.01 -0.19
C GLY A 138 -8.41 -1.16 -1.17
N HIS A 139 -8.53 0.17 -1.08
CA HIS A 139 -7.73 1.11 -1.86
C HIS A 139 -6.24 0.92 -1.56
N LEU A 140 -5.83 0.93 -0.28
CA LEU A 140 -4.43 0.65 0.13
C LEU A 140 -3.91 -0.69 -0.42
N LEU A 141 -4.66 -1.78 -0.24
CA LEU A 141 -4.24 -3.11 -0.70
C LEU A 141 -4.10 -3.19 -2.23
N GLY A 142 -5.00 -2.56 -2.98
CA GLY A 142 -4.88 -2.51 -4.43
C GLY A 142 -3.76 -1.58 -4.93
N GLY A 143 -3.43 -0.50 -4.19
CA GLY A 143 -2.23 0.31 -4.43
C GLY A 143 -0.94 -0.50 -4.24
N MET A 144 -0.84 -1.23 -3.12
CA MET A 144 0.27 -2.16 -2.85
C MET A 144 0.36 -3.30 -3.87
N SER A 145 -0.78 -3.78 -4.38
CA SER A 145 -0.85 -4.77 -5.45
C SER A 145 -0.35 -4.19 -6.78
N THR A 146 -0.74 -2.95 -7.12
CA THR A 146 -0.27 -2.23 -8.30
C THR A 146 1.26 -2.08 -8.27
N PHE A 147 1.80 -1.63 -7.13
CA PHE A 147 3.24 -1.55 -6.90
C PHE A 147 3.93 -2.92 -7.09
N SER A 148 3.38 -3.98 -6.49
CA SER A 148 3.92 -5.34 -6.57
C SER A 148 3.95 -5.86 -8.01
N LEU A 149 2.88 -5.64 -8.78
CA LEU A 149 2.77 -6.08 -10.17
C LEU A 149 3.67 -5.28 -11.12
N LEU A 150 3.82 -3.97 -10.89
CA LEU A 150 4.78 -3.13 -11.63
C LEU A 150 6.22 -3.59 -11.38
N LEU A 151 6.58 -3.86 -10.12
CA LEU A 151 7.88 -4.40 -9.75
C LEU A 151 8.11 -5.77 -10.37
N TRP A 152 7.13 -6.68 -10.27
CA TRP A 152 7.21 -7.99 -10.91
C TRP A 152 7.42 -7.88 -12.42
N MET A 153 6.68 -6.99 -13.08
CA MET A 153 6.82 -6.71 -14.51
C MET A 153 8.24 -6.20 -14.84
N PHE A 154 8.76 -5.30 -14.02
CA PHE A 154 10.10 -4.71 -14.20
C PHE A 154 11.19 -5.77 -14.09
N LEU A 155 11.14 -6.60 -13.04
CA LEU A 155 12.07 -7.70 -12.82
C LEU A 155 11.97 -8.75 -13.93
N SER A 156 10.76 -9.04 -14.42
CA SER A 156 10.54 -10.00 -15.51
C SER A 156 11.16 -9.55 -16.82
N VAL A 157 10.98 -8.28 -17.20
CA VAL A 157 11.60 -7.71 -18.41
C VAL A 157 13.12 -7.70 -18.29
N ARG A 158 13.67 -7.31 -17.13
CA ARG A 158 15.12 -7.32 -16.89
C ARG A 158 15.70 -8.74 -16.89
N ALA A 159 15.02 -9.69 -16.27
CA ALA A 159 15.47 -11.07 -16.22
C ALA A 159 15.56 -11.66 -17.63
N ARG A 160 14.60 -11.40 -18.53
CA ARG A 160 14.68 -11.84 -19.94
C ARG A 160 15.85 -11.22 -20.69
N GLN A 161 16.16 -9.96 -20.42
CA GLN A 161 17.31 -9.27 -21.04
C GLN A 161 18.65 -9.86 -20.62
N ILE A 162 18.78 -10.31 -19.36
CA ILE A 162 20.01 -10.89 -18.81
C ILE A 162 20.10 -12.40 -19.10
N ALA A 163 18.98 -13.12 -19.08
CA ALA A 163 18.93 -14.57 -19.26
C ALA A 163 19.23 -15.03 -20.70
N ALA A 164 19.25 -14.11 -21.67
CA ALA A 164 19.81 -14.39 -23.00
C ALA A 164 21.25 -14.93 -22.92
N ASP A 165 21.97 -14.64 -21.82
CA ASP A 165 23.40 -14.92 -21.67
C ASP A 165 23.75 -15.92 -20.54
N ALA A 166 22.80 -16.51 -19.81
CA ALA A 166 23.09 -17.27 -18.58
C ALA A 166 22.32 -18.59 -18.38
N ARG A 167 22.98 -19.58 -17.75
CA ARG A 167 22.39 -20.88 -17.38
C ARG A 167 21.32 -20.73 -16.28
N PRO A 168 20.18 -21.44 -16.37
CA PRO A 168 19.14 -21.36 -15.35
C PRO A 168 19.61 -21.96 -14.03
N ALA A 169 19.39 -21.24 -12.93
CA ALA A 169 19.61 -21.75 -11.58
C ALA A 169 18.54 -22.79 -11.22
N VAL A 170 18.93 -23.86 -10.53
CA VAL A 170 18.00 -24.93 -10.11
C VAL A 170 17.05 -24.37 -9.03
N PRO A 171 15.73 -24.49 -9.20
CA PRO A 171 14.78 -24.05 -8.19
C PRO A 171 14.81 -24.94 -6.95
N THR A 172 14.78 -24.35 -5.76
CA THR A 172 14.61 -25.07 -4.50
C THR A 172 13.13 -25.00 -4.06
N PRO A 173 12.37 -26.11 -4.06
CA PRO A 173 10.94 -26.10 -3.71
C PRO A 173 10.65 -25.46 -2.34
N ARG A 174 11.54 -25.67 -1.37
CA ARG A 174 11.44 -25.06 -0.03
C ARG A 174 11.53 -23.53 -0.06
N ALA A 175 12.39 -22.93 -0.89
CA ALA A 175 12.50 -21.47 -0.99
C ALA A 175 11.20 -20.85 -1.52
N ARG A 176 10.54 -21.51 -2.48
CA ARG A 176 9.27 -21.05 -3.03
C ARG A 176 8.17 -21.02 -1.97
N THR A 177 8.02 -22.12 -1.23
CA THR A 177 7.02 -22.22 -0.16
C THR A 177 7.25 -21.16 0.91
N PHE A 178 8.49 -21.02 1.41
CA PHE A 178 8.77 -20.01 2.43
C PHE A 178 8.62 -18.57 1.92
N ALA A 179 9.04 -18.28 0.69
CA ALA A 179 8.84 -16.96 0.08
C ALA A 179 7.35 -16.61 -0.08
N ALA A 180 6.54 -17.59 -0.50
CA ALA A 180 5.09 -17.40 -0.67
C ALA A 180 4.39 -17.20 0.68
N ILE A 181 4.71 -18.03 1.69
CA ILE A 181 4.17 -17.88 3.05
C ILE A 181 4.54 -16.51 3.61
N GLY A 182 5.80 -16.09 3.49
CA GLY A 182 6.24 -14.77 3.94
C GLY A 182 5.44 -13.64 3.28
N LEU A 183 5.27 -13.69 1.95
CA LEU A 183 4.50 -12.69 1.22
C LEU A 183 3.03 -12.65 1.69
N MET A 184 2.38 -13.81 1.85
CA MET A 184 0.99 -13.88 2.29
C MET A 184 0.80 -13.34 3.72
N LEU A 185 1.72 -13.67 4.63
CA LEU A 185 1.69 -13.14 5.98
C LEU A 185 1.91 -11.61 6.02
N LEU A 186 2.81 -11.09 5.19
CA LEU A 186 2.98 -9.64 5.08
C LEU A 186 1.73 -8.97 4.52
N VAL A 187 1.06 -9.55 3.51
CA VAL A 187 -0.21 -9.03 2.98
C VAL A 187 -1.29 -8.96 4.06
N ALA A 188 -1.41 -10.02 4.88
CA ALA A 188 -2.33 -10.02 6.02
C ALA A 188 -1.97 -8.93 7.04
N GLN A 189 -0.68 -8.70 7.29
CA GLN A 189 -0.23 -7.64 8.19
C GLN A 189 -0.46 -6.23 7.64
N ILE A 190 -0.31 -6.02 6.33
CA ILE A 190 -0.66 -4.75 5.67
C ILE A 190 -2.17 -4.51 5.79
N PHE A 191 -3.00 -5.55 5.63
CA PHE A 191 -4.43 -5.44 5.90
C PHE A 191 -4.70 -5.01 7.35
N LEU A 192 -4.11 -5.66 8.35
CA LEU A 192 -4.27 -5.29 9.76
C LEU A 192 -3.81 -3.85 10.05
N GLY A 193 -2.71 -3.41 9.43
CA GLY A 193 -2.23 -2.03 9.52
C GLY A 193 -3.19 -1.02 8.89
N GLY A 194 -3.71 -1.33 7.69
CA GLY A 194 -4.75 -0.55 7.02
C GLY A 194 -6.03 -0.50 7.85
N TRP A 195 -6.45 -1.62 8.44
CA TRP A 195 -7.61 -1.71 9.32
C TRP A 195 -7.45 -0.85 10.58
N THR A 196 -6.24 -0.84 11.16
CA THR A 196 -5.88 0.01 12.31
C THR A 196 -5.95 1.49 11.98
N SER A 197 -5.38 1.90 10.83
CA SER A 197 -5.42 3.29 10.39
C SER A 197 -6.85 3.74 10.07
N THR A 198 -7.61 2.93 9.32
CA THR A 198 -8.94 3.31 8.83
C THR A 198 -10.00 3.40 9.91
N ASN A 199 -9.88 2.60 10.98
CA ASN A 199 -10.74 2.69 12.16
C ASN A 199 -10.23 3.65 13.24
N TYR A 200 -9.21 4.46 12.95
CA TYR A 200 -8.61 5.40 13.92
C TYR A 200 -8.20 4.72 15.24
N ALA A 201 -7.66 3.51 15.13
CA ALA A 201 -7.24 2.69 16.26
C ALA A 201 -5.74 2.83 16.60
N ALA A 202 -4.99 3.59 15.80
CA ALA A 202 -3.53 3.72 15.94
C ALA A 202 -3.05 4.24 17.31
N LEU A 203 -3.89 4.97 18.05
CA LEU A 203 -3.61 5.47 19.40
C LEU A 203 -4.37 4.73 20.52
N ALA A 204 -5.15 3.69 20.19
CA ALA A 204 -5.95 2.95 21.18
C ALA A 204 -5.10 2.22 22.23
N CYS A 205 -3.87 1.84 21.85
CA CYS A 205 -2.82 1.35 22.73
C CYS A 205 -1.69 2.40 22.75
N PRO A 206 -1.67 3.35 23.70
CA PRO A 206 -0.70 4.45 23.71
C PRO A 206 0.69 4.01 24.20
N ASP A 207 0.78 2.90 24.92
CA ASP A 207 1.98 2.33 25.51
C ASP A 207 2.53 1.16 24.69
N PHE A 208 3.78 0.78 25.00
CA PHE A 208 4.51 -0.35 24.44
C PHE A 208 5.47 -0.90 25.51
N PRO A 209 5.61 -2.23 25.70
CA PRO A 209 5.02 -3.32 24.91
C PRO A 209 3.58 -3.68 25.29
N THR A 210 3.07 -3.19 26.42
CA THR A 210 1.68 -3.37 26.86
C THR A 210 0.70 -2.56 26.00
N CYS A 211 -0.59 -2.83 26.15
CA CYS A 211 -1.68 -2.01 25.64
C CYS A 211 -2.59 -1.63 26.82
N GLN A 212 -2.68 -0.34 27.12
CA GLN A 212 -3.35 0.21 28.30
C GLN A 212 -2.86 -0.42 29.60
N SER A 213 -1.54 -0.61 29.75
CA SER A 213 -0.90 -1.28 30.89
C SER A 213 -1.17 -2.78 31.04
N HIS A 214 -1.87 -3.40 30.07
CA HIS A 214 -2.13 -4.84 30.04
C HIS A 214 -1.38 -5.51 28.88
N TYR A 215 -0.77 -6.67 29.12
CA TYR A 215 -0.22 -7.50 28.02
C TYR A 215 -1.30 -8.20 27.21
N TRP A 216 -2.47 -8.40 27.82
CA TRP A 216 -3.66 -8.95 27.20
C TRP A 216 -4.87 -8.12 27.67
N PRO A 217 -5.23 -7.05 26.92
CA PRO A 217 -6.32 -6.17 27.30
C PRO A 217 -7.68 -6.87 27.10
N GLU A 218 -8.76 -6.21 27.53
CA GLU A 218 -10.12 -6.64 27.19
C GLU A 218 -10.34 -6.54 25.66
N LEU A 219 -10.93 -7.58 25.06
CA LEU A 219 -11.08 -7.70 23.61
C LEU A 219 -12.55 -7.85 23.22
N ASP A 220 -12.97 -7.08 22.22
CA ASP A 220 -14.25 -7.23 21.51
C ASP A 220 -13.97 -7.52 20.03
N VAL A 221 -13.74 -8.80 19.72
CA VAL A 221 -13.39 -9.25 18.37
C VAL A 221 -14.58 -9.11 17.41
N SER A 222 -15.80 -9.31 17.90
CA SER A 222 -17.04 -9.21 17.11
C SER A 222 -17.20 -7.81 16.52
N THR A 223 -17.10 -6.77 17.35
CA THR A 223 -17.26 -5.39 16.91
C THR A 223 -16.02 -4.93 16.13
N ALA A 224 -14.81 -5.26 16.61
CA ALA A 224 -13.54 -4.87 15.99
C ALA A 224 -13.39 -5.29 14.52
N PHE A 225 -13.96 -6.44 14.14
CA PHE A 225 -13.88 -6.98 12.78
C PHE A 225 -15.24 -7.03 12.07
N THR A 226 -16.21 -6.24 12.53
CA THR A 226 -17.43 -6.00 11.76
C THR A 226 -17.08 -5.20 10.51
N LEU A 227 -17.11 -5.88 9.36
CA LEU A 227 -16.69 -5.30 8.08
C LEU A 227 -17.71 -4.29 7.53
N TRP A 228 -18.98 -4.38 7.93
CA TRP A 228 -20.05 -3.60 7.34
C TRP A 228 -21.00 -2.99 8.38
N HIS A 229 -20.90 -1.67 8.56
CA HIS A 229 -21.83 -0.87 9.39
C HIS A 229 -22.85 -0.08 8.55
N GLY A 230 -23.04 -0.38 7.26
CA GLY A 230 -23.93 0.39 6.37
C GLY A 230 -23.27 1.56 5.64
N LEU A 231 -24.10 2.31 4.91
CA LEU A 231 -23.75 3.53 4.15
C LEU A 231 -24.43 4.75 4.79
N GLY A 232 -23.98 5.96 4.45
CA GLY A 232 -24.52 7.22 5.01
C GLY A 232 -23.97 7.60 6.39
N ILE A 233 -23.02 6.81 6.91
CA ILE A 233 -22.30 7.10 8.15
C ILE A 233 -20.97 7.78 7.78
N ASN A 234 -20.64 8.87 8.46
CA ASN A 234 -19.30 9.46 8.37
C ASN A 234 -18.33 8.67 9.27
N TYR A 235 -17.33 8.02 8.67
CA TYR A 235 -16.31 7.25 9.40
C TYR A 235 -15.09 8.08 9.80
N GLU A 236 -15.07 9.39 9.50
CA GLU A 236 -14.06 10.32 9.98
C GLU A 236 -13.96 10.27 11.52
N TYR A 237 -12.74 10.24 12.05
CA TYR A 237 -12.40 10.01 13.47
C TYR A 237 -12.85 8.66 14.08
N GLY A 238 -13.43 7.76 13.28
CA GLY A 238 -13.81 6.40 13.65
C GLY A 238 -15.12 6.32 14.42
N ILE A 239 -15.87 5.24 14.19
CA ILE A 239 -17.22 5.04 14.77
C ILE A 239 -17.26 4.00 15.89
N LEU A 240 -16.18 3.22 16.04
CA LEU A 240 -16.09 2.16 17.02
C LEU A 240 -15.77 2.73 18.39
N ASP A 241 -16.22 2.05 19.43
CA ASP A 241 -15.86 2.33 20.81
C ASP A 241 -14.38 1.97 21.09
N ASN A 242 -13.90 2.35 22.28
CA ASN A 242 -12.49 2.16 22.63
C ASN A 242 -12.09 0.68 22.67
N THR A 243 -12.93 -0.21 23.20
CA THR A 243 -12.60 -1.64 23.37
C THR A 243 -12.40 -2.32 22.01
N ALA A 244 -13.28 -2.03 21.03
CA ALA A 244 -13.09 -2.51 19.67
C ALA A 244 -11.83 -1.93 19.01
N ARG A 245 -11.50 -0.64 19.19
CA ARG A 245 -10.26 -0.05 18.65
C ARG A 245 -9.00 -0.63 19.29
N VAL A 246 -9.00 -0.85 20.60
CA VAL A 246 -7.94 -1.56 21.33
C VAL A 246 -7.72 -2.93 20.72
N THR A 247 -8.81 -3.67 20.49
CA THR A 247 -8.78 -5.00 19.86
C THR A 247 -8.13 -4.94 18.48
N ILE A 248 -8.51 -3.99 17.62
CA ILE A 248 -7.90 -3.82 16.30
C ILE A 248 -6.38 -3.59 16.40
N HIS A 249 -5.96 -2.63 17.22
CA HIS A 249 -4.54 -2.31 17.37
C HIS A 249 -3.77 -3.48 17.98
N PHE A 250 -4.33 -4.16 18.99
CA PHE A 250 -3.74 -5.35 19.59
C PHE A 250 -3.51 -6.47 18.56
N PHE A 251 -4.50 -6.77 17.71
CA PHE A 251 -4.35 -7.78 16.65
C PHE A 251 -3.31 -7.38 15.60
N HIS A 252 -3.17 -6.09 15.27
CA HIS A 252 -2.08 -5.61 14.42
C HIS A 252 -0.69 -5.86 15.06
N ARG A 253 -0.55 -5.64 16.37
CA ARG A 253 0.70 -5.94 17.11
C ARG A 253 0.99 -7.43 17.16
N LEU A 254 -0.03 -8.26 17.42
CA LEU A 254 0.11 -9.72 17.41
C LEU A 254 0.55 -10.23 16.03
N GLY A 255 -0.10 -9.74 14.96
CA GLY A 255 0.30 -10.02 13.59
C GLY A 255 1.74 -9.58 13.30
N ALA A 256 2.17 -8.42 13.82
CA ALA A 256 3.53 -7.93 13.66
C ALA A 256 4.56 -8.87 14.31
N ILE A 257 4.27 -9.44 15.48
CA ILE A 257 5.13 -10.43 16.16
C ILE A 257 5.27 -11.69 15.31
N VAL A 258 4.15 -12.21 14.78
CA VAL A 258 4.14 -13.40 13.91
C VAL A 258 4.95 -13.15 12.64
N VAL A 259 4.69 -12.03 11.94
CA VAL A 259 5.42 -11.66 10.72
C VAL A 259 6.91 -11.48 11.03
N THR A 260 7.26 -10.76 12.09
CA THR A 260 8.67 -10.53 12.46
C THR A 260 9.39 -11.85 12.69
N THR A 261 8.79 -12.76 13.45
CA THR A 261 9.36 -14.09 13.72
C THR A 261 9.59 -14.86 12.42
N VAL A 262 8.58 -14.94 11.55
CA VAL A 262 8.71 -15.67 10.28
C VAL A 262 9.73 -15.02 9.35
N MET A 263 9.80 -13.68 9.29
CA MET A 263 10.75 -12.96 8.44
C MET A 263 12.19 -13.09 8.95
N LEU A 264 12.41 -13.11 10.27
CA LEU A 264 13.73 -13.41 10.86
C LEU A 264 14.18 -14.83 10.49
N LEU A 265 13.29 -15.82 10.62
CA LEU A 265 13.57 -17.20 10.25
C LEU A 265 13.84 -17.34 8.75
N LEU A 266 13.03 -16.72 7.89
CA LEU A 266 13.21 -16.71 6.44
C LEU A 266 14.54 -16.04 6.05
N GLY A 267 14.81 -14.84 6.57
CA GLY A 267 16.04 -14.09 6.29
C GLY A 267 17.29 -14.86 6.72
N GLY A 268 17.30 -15.38 7.95
CA GLY A 268 18.39 -16.22 8.45
C GLY A 268 18.56 -17.51 7.64
N TRP A 269 17.46 -18.18 7.30
CA TRP A 269 17.48 -19.38 6.47
C TRP A 269 18.08 -19.12 5.09
N LEU A 270 17.78 -17.98 4.46
CA LEU A 270 18.38 -17.56 3.18
C LEU A 270 19.89 -17.32 3.30
N LEU A 271 20.37 -16.76 4.42
CA LEU A 271 21.80 -16.52 4.66
C LEU A 271 22.60 -17.81 4.86
N THR A 272 21.96 -18.87 5.37
CA THR A 272 22.60 -20.20 5.55
C THR A 272 22.64 -21.04 4.26
N ARG A 273 22.03 -20.59 3.16
CA ARG A 273 22.05 -21.33 1.89
C ARG A 273 23.47 -21.31 1.28
N PRO A 274 23.95 -22.43 0.71
CA PRO A 274 25.26 -22.47 0.05
C PRO A 274 25.30 -21.60 -1.21
N GLU A 275 24.18 -21.42 -1.91
CA GLU A 275 24.12 -20.59 -3.10
C GLU A 275 24.14 -19.10 -2.74
N LYS A 276 25.26 -18.43 -3.07
CA LYS A 276 25.49 -17.01 -2.75
C LYS A 276 24.40 -16.06 -3.25
N GLN A 277 23.65 -16.45 -4.28
CA GLN A 277 22.54 -15.69 -4.85
C GLN A 277 21.39 -15.39 -3.86
N TRP A 278 21.21 -16.20 -2.81
CA TRP A 278 20.13 -16.01 -1.83
C TRP A 278 20.50 -15.00 -0.73
N LYS A 279 21.81 -14.79 -0.50
CA LYS A 279 22.30 -13.95 0.60
C LYS A 279 21.83 -12.49 0.50
N PRO A 280 21.85 -11.82 -0.67
CA PRO A 280 21.33 -10.45 -0.78
C PRO A 280 19.87 -10.33 -0.39
N TYR A 281 19.03 -11.31 -0.75
CA TYR A 281 17.61 -11.31 -0.34
C TYR A 281 17.45 -11.53 1.17
N GLY A 282 18.26 -12.42 1.76
CA GLY A 282 18.28 -12.61 3.22
C GLY A 282 18.62 -11.33 3.97
N VAL A 283 19.69 -10.63 3.55
CA VAL A 283 20.07 -9.32 4.13
C VAL A 283 18.97 -8.29 3.92
N ALA A 284 18.41 -8.19 2.71
CA ALA A 284 17.38 -7.20 2.40
C ALA A 284 16.10 -7.42 3.23
N VAL A 285 15.66 -8.67 3.43
CA VAL A 285 14.49 -9.00 4.29
C VAL A 285 14.76 -8.55 5.72
N LEU A 286 15.92 -8.91 6.29
CA LEU A 286 16.25 -8.58 7.68
C LEU A 286 16.41 -7.07 7.88
N ALA A 287 17.07 -6.37 6.96
CA ALA A 287 17.26 -4.93 7.03
C ALA A 287 15.93 -4.17 6.91
N ALA A 288 15.10 -4.52 5.91
CA ALA A 288 13.79 -3.90 5.73
C ALA A 288 12.86 -4.18 6.93
N LEU A 289 12.89 -5.40 7.47
CA LEU A 289 12.13 -5.76 8.68
C LEU A 289 12.58 -4.95 9.89
N LEU A 290 13.89 -4.84 10.12
CA LEU A 290 14.44 -4.06 11.25
C LEU A 290 13.97 -2.61 11.18
N VAL A 291 14.07 -1.98 10.01
CA VAL A 291 13.58 -0.62 9.78
C VAL A 291 12.07 -0.54 10.02
N GLN A 292 11.28 -1.46 9.46
CA GLN A 292 9.83 -1.44 9.57
C GLN A 292 9.33 -1.57 11.03
N VAL A 293 9.91 -2.50 11.79
CA VAL A 293 9.58 -2.70 13.21
C VAL A 293 10.02 -1.51 14.04
N SER A 294 11.22 -0.96 13.78
CA SER A 294 11.72 0.23 14.49
C SER A 294 10.82 1.44 14.28
N ILE A 295 10.39 1.69 13.04
CA ILE A 295 9.44 2.77 12.73
C ILE A 295 8.09 2.50 13.41
N GLY A 296 7.56 1.27 13.35
CA GLY A 296 6.27 0.92 13.96
C GLY A 296 6.24 1.13 15.47
N ILE A 297 7.29 0.72 16.18
CA ILE A 297 7.45 0.97 17.62
C ILE A 297 7.56 2.48 17.88
N SER A 298 8.35 3.20 17.07
CA SER A 298 8.53 4.65 17.22
C SER A 298 7.22 5.42 17.00
N VAL A 299 6.36 4.98 16.08
CA VAL A 299 5.03 5.56 15.87
C VAL A 299 4.19 5.51 17.14
N VAL A 300 4.25 4.42 17.90
CA VAL A 300 3.51 4.29 19.16
C VAL A 300 4.14 5.17 20.25
N ILE A 301 5.43 4.98 20.52
CA ILE A 301 6.13 5.67 21.62
C ILE A 301 6.10 7.20 21.47
N LEU A 302 6.16 7.67 20.22
CA LEU A 302 6.14 9.10 19.91
C LEU A 302 4.73 9.64 19.61
N HIS A 303 3.68 8.86 19.90
CA HIS A 303 2.28 9.29 19.81
C HIS A 303 1.85 9.73 18.39
N LEU A 304 2.07 8.86 17.40
CA LEU A 304 1.66 9.01 16.00
C LEU A 304 2.19 10.28 15.29
N PRO A 305 3.53 10.54 15.23
CA PRO A 305 4.03 11.62 14.40
C PRO A 305 3.72 11.33 12.92
N LEU A 306 3.05 12.27 12.25
CA LEU A 306 2.54 12.11 10.88
C LEU A 306 3.61 11.61 9.90
N ALA A 307 4.83 12.17 9.99
CA ALA A 307 5.94 11.77 9.13
C ALA A 307 6.38 10.31 9.38
N LEU A 308 6.42 9.85 10.64
CA LEU A 308 6.76 8.47 10.97
C LEU A 308 5.66 7.50 10.57
N ALA A 309 4.39 7.89 10.73
CA ALA A 309 3.26 7.07 10.32
C ALA A 309 3.24 6.88 8.78
N ALA A 310 3.49 7.94 8.01
CA ALA A 310 3.69 7.85 6.57
C ALA A 310 4.94 7.01 6.20
N ALA A 311 6.04 7.18 6.94
CA ALA A 311 7.25 6.38 6.76
C ALA A 311 7.02 4.89 7.08
N HIS A 312 6.14 4.55 8.01
CA HIS A 312 5.77 3.17 8.31
C HIS A 312 5.04 2.51 7.13
N ASN A 313 4.21 3.27 6.42
CA ASN A 313 3.58 2.81 5.17
C ASN A 313 4.62 2.64 4.05
N ALA A 314 5.55 3.58 3.92
CA ALA A 314 6.66 3.49 2.97
C ALA A 314 7.54 2.27 3.24
N GLY A 315 7.89 2.00 4.50
CA GLY A 315 8.66 0.84 4.92
C GLY A 315 7.93 -0.48 4.65
N ALA A 316 6.60 -0.52 4.83
CA ALA A 316 5.79 -1.68 4.45
C ALA A 316 5.86 -1.96 2.93
N ALA A 317 5.78 -0.91 2.11
CA ALA A 317 5.94 -1.03 0.66
C ALA A 317 7.35 -1.50 0.26
N VAL A 318 8.41 -1.03 0.95
CA VAL A 318 9.79 -1.50 0.73
C VAL A 318 9.93 -2.98 1.08
N LEU A 319 9.46 -3.39 2.27
CA LEU A 319 9.50 -4.80 2.69
C LEU A 319 8.70 -5.69 1.73
N LEU A 320 7.53 -5.22 1.27
CA LEU A 320 6.74 -5.89 0.23
C LEU A 320 7.54 -6.02 -1.07
N GLY A 321 8.21 -4.96 -1.52
CA GLY A 321 9.06 -4.98 -2.71
C GLY A 321 10.20 -6.01 -2.61
N VAL A 322 10.84 -6.11 -1.44
CA VAL A 322 11.86 -7.14 -1.17
C VAL A 322 11.27 -8.55 -1.29
N LEU A 323 10.10 -8.81 -0.70
CA LEU A 323 9.45 -10.12 -0.79
C LEU A 323 8.93 -10.44 -2.19
N VAL A 324 8.46 -9.45 -2.94
CA VAL A 324 8.10 -9.60 -4.36
C VAL A 324 9.33 -9.97 -5.18
N ALA A 325 10.47 -9.32 -4.95
CA ALA A 325 11.72 -9.66 -5.63
C ALA A 325 12.23 -11.06 -5.27
N LEU A 326 12.12 -11.47 -4.00
CA LEU A 326 12.44 -12.82 -3.54
C LEU A 326 11.53 -13.86 -4.21
N ASN A 327 10.22 -13.61 -4.24
CA ASN A 327 9.25 -14.50 -4.91
C ASN A 327 9.51 -14.56 -6.41
N HIS A 328 9.77 -13.42 -7.05
CA HIS A 328 10.16 -13.39 -8.46
C HIS A 328 11.36 -14.30 -8.69
N ARG A 329 12.43 -14.18 -7.89
CA ARG A 329 13.59 -15.06 -8.01
C ARG A 329 13.26 -16.53 -7.81
N ALA A 330 12.45 -16.87 -6.82
CA ALA A 330 12.11 -18.26 -6.48
C ALA A 330 11.22 -18.95 -7.53
N TRP A 331 10.34 -18.19 -8.18
CA TRP A 331 9.32 -18.71 -9.10
C TRP A 331 9.66 -18.51 -10.58
N TRP A 332 10.40 -17.45 -10.94
CA TRP A 332 10.77 -17.14 -12.34
C TRP A 332 11.64 -18.21 -13.01
N LEU A 333 12.42 -18.98 -12.24
CA LEU A 333 13.27 -20.07 -12.74
C LEU A 333 12.49 -21.27 -13.32
N ARG A 334 11.19 -21.11 -13.62
CA ARG A 334 10.29 -22.14 -14.13
C ARG A 334 9.58 -21.74 -15.43
N SER A 335 9.76 -20.50 -15.91
CA SER A 335 9.05 -19.90 -17.06
C SER A 335 10.00 -19.64 -18.23
#